data_AF-A0A9W4GUT0-F1
#
_entry.id   AF-A0A9W4GUT0-F1
#
_cell.length_a   1.000
_cell.length_b   1.000
_cell.length_c   1.000
_cell.angle_alpha   90.00
_cell.angle_beta   90.00
_cell.angle_gamma   90.00
#
_symmetry.space_group_name_H-M   'P 1'
#
loop_
_entity.id
_entity.type
_entity.pdbx_description
1 polymer ?
#
loop_
_entity_poly.entity_id
_entity_poly.type
_entity_poly.pdbx_seq_one_letter_code
_entity_poly.pdbx_strand_id
1 'polypeptide(L)'
;MTVQRLVNANGRVMVAGQYMRVGALHSGKVVNVIVEDTHFRIVHEGEELAVHPSTSDKPITRVKAWPSRQSREPRQASPEDKASSIS
;
A
#
# COMPACT_ATOMS: atom_id res chain seq x y z
N MET A 1 4.75 -12.34 6.22
CA MET A 1 3.61 -12.03 5.31
C MET A 1 3.72 -10.58 4.84
N THR A 2 3.12 -10.19 3.70
CA THR A 2 3.18 -8.78 3.23
C THR A 2 1.79 -8.15 3.14
N VAL A 3 1.67 -6.91 3.58
CA VAL A 3 0.40 -6.19 3.71
C VAL A 3 0.53 -4.78 3.13
N GLN A 4 -0.36 -4.40 2.22
CA GLN A 4 -0.38 -3.04 1.67
C GLN A 4 -1.13 -2.07 2.59
N ARG A 5 -0.57 -0.88 2.83
CA ARG A 5 -1.21 0.19 3.61
C ARG A 5 -1.03 1.55 2.97
N LEU A 6 -2.10 2.35 3.05
CA LEU A 6 -2.02 3.78 2.76
C LEU A 6 -1.39 4.50 3.96
N VAL A 7 -0.36 5.30 3.71
CA VAL A 7 0.20 6.20 4.72
C VAL A 7 -0.81 7.33 4.95
N ASN A 8 -1.22 7.51 6.21
CA ASN A 8 -2.15 8.57 6.57
C ASN A 8 -1.50 9.97 6.50
N ALA A 9 -2.30 11.03 6.66
CA ALA A 9 -1.84 12.42 6.63
C ALA A 9 -0.75 12.77 7.67
N ASN A 10 -0.62 11.96 8.73
CA ASN A 10 0.41 12.13 9.76
C ASN A 10 1.69 11.33 9.45
N GLY A 11 1.81 10.72 8.27
CA GLY A 11 2.96 9.91 7.91
C GLY A 11 3.04 8.58 8.64
N ARG A 12 1.90 7.99 9.03
CA ARG A 12 1.84 6.72 9.78
C ARG A 12 1.01 5.67 9.05
N VAL A 13 1.32 4.41 9.32
CA VAL A 13 0.52 3.24 8.90
C VAL A 13 0.09 2.42 10.11
N MET A 14 -1.01 1.68 9.97
CA MET A 14 -1.51 0.78 11.01
C MET A 14 -1.53 -0.66 10.51
N VAL A 15 -0.87 -1.56 11.24
CA VAL A 15 -0.89 -3.01 11.01
C VAL A 15 -0.98 -3.71 12.36
N ALA A 16 -1.82 -4.74 12.46
CA ALA A 16 -2.02 -5.50 13.70
C ALA A 16 -2.33 -4.65 14.96
N GLY A 17 -2.97 -3.49 14.79
CA GLY A 17 -3.27 -2.56 15.89
C GLY A 17 -2.11 -1.65 16.31
N GLN A 18 -0.92 -1.83 15.73
CA GLN A 18 0.25 -0.99 15.98
C GLN A 18 0.38 0.10 14.91
N TYR A 19 0.56 1.35 15.36
CA TYR A 19 0.92 2.46 14.49
C TYR A 19 2.43 2.55 14.32
N MET A 20 2.87 2.65 13.07
CA MET A 20 4.28 2.79 12.71
C MET A 20 4.50 4.08 11.94
N ARG A 21 5.59 4.76 12.26
CA ARG A 21 5.98 6.02 11.60
C ARG A 21 6.77 5.70 10.33
N VAL A 22 6.31 6.26 9.21
CA VAL A 22 6.95 6.17 7.89
C VAL A 22 7.56 7.52 7.51
N GLY A 23 6.85 8.61 7.83
CA GLY A 23 7.25 9.97 7.51
C GLY A 23 6.18 10.69 6.69
N ALA A 24 6.00 11.99 6.96
CA ALA A 24 4.97 12.80 6.32
C ALA A 24 5.18 12.93 4.80
N LEU A 25 6.43 12.83 4.32
CA LEU A 25 6.78 12.81 2.90
C LEU A 25 6.11 11.66 2.12
N HIS A 26 5.80 10.56 2.81
CA HIS A 26 5.17 9.40 2.20
C HIS A 26 3.64 9.39 2.37
N SER A 27 3.04 10.44 2.92
CA SER A 27 1.58 10.54 3.08
C SER A 27 0.85 10.36 1.76
N GLY A 28 -0.23 9.57 1.76
CA GLY A 28 -0.99 9.26 0.55
C GLY A 28 -0.36 8.20 -0.36
N LYS A 29 0.87 7.75 -0.08
CA LYS A 29 1.50 6.64 -0.79
C LYS A 29 1.02 5.30 -0.22
N VAL A 30 0.95 4.29 -1.08
CA VAL A 30 0.72 2.90 -0.66
C VAL A 30 2.08 2.24 -0.44
N VAL A 31 2.31 1.75 0.77
CA VAL A 31 3.54 1.06 1.18
C VAL A 31 3.28 -0.41 1.46
N ASN A 32 4.30 -1.23 1.26
CA ASN A 32 4.31 -2.64 1.62
C ASN A 32 4.86 -2.78 3.05
N VAL A 33 4.05 -3.30 3.96
CA VAL A 33 4.50 -3.67 5.29
C VAL A 33 4.73 -5.18 5.31
N ILE A 34 5.99 -5.57 5.37
CA ILE A 34 6.41 -6.95 5.60
C ILE A 34 6.32 -7.18 7.10
N VAL A 35 5.47 -8.12 7.48
CA VAL A 35 5.24 -8.55 8.85
C VAL A 35 6.06 -9.80 9.07
N GLU A 36 7.04 -9.68 9.96
CA GLU A 36 7.87 -10.78 10.47
C GLU A 36 7.48 -11.06 11.92
N ASP A 37 8.11 -12.05 12.55
CA ASP A 37 7.73 -12.50 13.89
C ASP A 37 7.99 -11.43 14.96
N THR A 38 9.08 -10.69 14.82
CA THR A 38 9.54 -9.75 15.84
C THR A 38 9.54 -8.29 15.36
N HIS A 39 9.41 -8.05 14.06
CA HIS A 39 9.51 -6.71 13.47
C HIS A 39 8.59 -6.53 12.26
N PHE A 40 8.37 -5.27 11.92
CA PHE A 40 7.70 -4.82 10.71
C PHE A 40 8.70 -4.06 9.86
N ARG A 41 8.85 -4.46 8.59
CA ARG A 41 9.66 -3.73 7.60
C ARG A 41 8.73 -3.01 6.63
N ILE A 42 8.95 -1.73 6.43
CA ILE A 42 8.12 -0.88 5.57
C ILE A 42 8.92 -0.58 4.31
N VAL A 43 8.43 -1.06 3.18
CA VAL A 43 9.08 -0.94 1.87
C VAL A 43 8.17 -0.20 0.90
N HIS A 44 8.74 0.69 0.09
CA HIS A 44 8.05 1.39 -0.98
C HIS A 44 8.93 1.40 -2.22
N GLU A 45 8.41 0.95 -3.36
CA GLU A 45 9.15 0.91 -4.64
C GLU A 45 10.53 0.22 -4.56
N GLY A 46 10.67 -0.76 -3.65
CA GLY A 46 11.93 -1.50 -3.43
C GLY A 46 12.86 -0.88 -2.40
N GLU A 47 12.58 0.33 -1.90
CA GLU A 47 13.34 1.00 -0.86
C GLU A 47 12.75 0.70 0.53
N GLU A 48 13.60 0.35 1.49
CA GLU A 48 13.20 0.21 2.90
C GLU A 48 13.13 1.58 3.56
N LEU A 49 11.92 1.99 3.95
CA LEU A 49 11.66 3.29 4.56
C LEU A 49 11.84 3.27 6.08
N ALA A 50 11.48 2.17 6.74
CA ALA A 50 11.55 2.04 8.18
C ALA A 50 11.42 0.59 8.65
N VAL A 51 11.97 0.31 9.84
CA VAL A 51 11.77 -0.95 10.58
C VAL A 51 11.26 -0.61 11.98
N HIS A 52 10.24 -1.35 12.46
CA HIS A 52 9.67 -1.19 13.79
C HIS A 52 9.57 -2.54 14.51
N PRO A 53 9.89 -2.63 15.81
CA PRO A 53 9.65 -3.84 16.58
C PRO A 53 8.14 -4.12 16.68
N SER A 54 7.77 -5.40 16.63
CA SER A 54 6.43 -5.84 16.96
C SER A 54 6.22 -5.72 18.46
N THR A 55 5.11 -5.11 18.86
CA THR A 55 4.69 -5.01 20.27
C THR A 55 3.79 -6.18 20.70
N SER A 56 3.59 -7.17 19.82
CA SER A 56 2.77 -8.34 20.11
C SER A 56 3.56 -9.62 19.91
N ASP A 57 3.59 -10.47 20.94
CA ASP A 57 4.15 -11.83 20.89
C ASP A 57 3.16 -12.87 20.32
N LYS A 58 1.96 -12.42 19.94
CA LYS A 58 0.91 -13.30 19.42
C LYS A 58 0.99 -13.36 17.90
N PRO A 59 0.80 -14.55 17.29
CA PRO A 59 0.73 -14.65 15.83
C PRO A 59 -0.38 -13.74 15.30
N ILE A 60 -0.07 -12.97 14.26
CA ILE A 60 -1.01 -12.01 13.68
C ILE A 60 -2.09 -12.78 12.90
N THR A 61 -3.23 -13.01 13.54
CA THR A 61 -4.37 -13.76 12.95
C THR A 61 -5.36 -12.88 12.18
N ARG A 62 -5.31 -11.55 12.35
CA ARG A 62 -6.27 -10.62 11.74
C ARG A 62 -5.60 -9.38 11.14
N VAL A 63 -5.60 -9.29 9.82
CA VAL A 63 -5.06 -8.14 9.08
C VAL A 63 -6.20 -7.43 8.34
N LYS A 64 -6.56 -6.21 8.76
CA LYS A 64 -7.58 -5.40 8.06
C LYS A 64 -6.98 -4.74 6.81
N ALA A 65 -6.98 -5.43 5.68
CA ALA A 65 -6.55 -4.87 4.40
C ALA A 65 -7.57 -3.85 3.87
N TRP A 66 -7.11 -2.65 3.52
CA TRP A 66 -7.91 -1.72 2.72
C TRP A 66 -7.70 -2.06 1.25
N PRO A 67 -8.77 -2.06 0.42
CA PRO A 67 -8.62 -2.30 -1.01
C PRO A 67 -7.60 -1.32 -1.57
N SER A 68 -6.58 -1.85 -2.26
CA SER A 68 -5.60 -1.04 -2.94
C SER A 68 -6.33 -0.22 -4.00
N ARG A 69 -6.06 1.09 -4.04
CA ARG A 69 -6.60 2.00 -5.06
C ARG A 69 -5.87 1.77 -6.40
N GLN A 70 -5.72 0.51 -6.80
CA GLN A 70 -4.96 0.09 -7.99
C GLN A 70 -5.87 -0.19 -9.20
N SER A 71 -7.19 -0.07 -9.07
CA SER A 71 -8.13 -0.09 -10.20
C SER A 71 -8.70 1.32 -10.46
N ARG A 72 -7.81 2.25 -10.80
CA ARG A 72 -8.11 3.28 -11.80
C ARG A 72 -7.12 3.08 -12.93
N GLU A 73 -7.31 1.99 -13.66
CA GLU A 73 -6.84 1.94 -15.03
C GLU A 73 -7.52 3.12 -15.75
N PRO A 74 -6.78 4.00 -16.46
CA PRO A 74 -7.42 4.94 -17.37
C PRO A 74 -8.35 4.13 -18.26
N ARG A 75 -9.60 4.55 -18.42
CA ARG A 75 -10.50 3.95 -19.42
C ARG A 75 -9.74 3.93 -20.74
N GLN A 76 -9.26 2.76 -21.16
CA GLN A 76 -8.58 2.57 -22.43
C GLN A 76 -9.61 2.98 -23.48
N ALA A 77 -9.40 4.13 -24.12
CA ALA A 77 -10.20 4.51 -25.27
C ALA A 77 -9.91 3.48 -26.35
N SER A 78 -10.91 2.69 -26.73
CA SER A 78 -10.82 1.79 -27.87
C SER A 78 -10.52 2.62 -29.13
N PRO A 79 -9.45 2.31 -29.87
CA PRO A 79 -9.22 2.92 -31.17
C PRO A 79 -9.94 2.08 -32.23
N GLU A 80 -11.26 2.17 -32.32
CA GLU A 80 -12.02 1.60 -33.43
C GLU A 80 -13.18 2.53 -33.78
N ASP A 81 -12.89 3.55 -34.59
CA ASP A 81 -13.86 4.21 -35.47
C ASP A 81 -13.10 5.10 -36.47
N LYS A 82 -12.41 4.47 -37.42
CA LYS A 82 -12.11 5.11 -38.73
C LYS A 82 -12.13 4.07 -39.84
N ALA A 83 -13.34 3.70 -40.27
CA ALA A 83 -13.55 3.26 -41.64
C ALA A 83 -14.90 3.77 -42.14
N SER A 84 -14.83 4.51 -43.25
CA SER A 84 -15.90 4.74 -44.23
C SER A 84 -17.08 5.65 -43.86
N SER A 85 -16.98 6.91 -44.30
CA SER A 85 -17.86 7.44 -45.36
C SER A 85 -17.46 8.87 -45.72
N ILE A 86 -16.82 9.06 -46.87
CA ILE A 86 -16.97 10.28 -47.66
C ILE A 86 -17.48 9.83 -49.03
N SER A 87 -18.65 10.37 -49.35
CA SER A 87 -19.40 10.22 -50.59
C SER A 87 -18.66 10.75 -51.81
#